data_AF-A0A7X6X8I1-F1
#
_entry.id   AF-A0A7X6X8I1-F1
#
_cell.length_a   1.000
_cell.length_b   1.000
_cell.length_c   1.000
_cell.angle_alpha   90.00
_cell.angle_beta   90.00
_cell.angle_gamma   90.00
#
_symmetry.space_group_name_H-M   'P 1'
#
loop_
_entity.id
_entity.type
_entity.pdbx_description
1 polymer ?
#
loop_
_entity_poly.entity_id
_entity_poly.type
_entity_poly.pdbx_seq_one_letter_code
_entity_poly.pdbx_strand_id
1 'polypeptide(L)'
;MLSKYRSWIVLLFDVIIIVISYYTALWLRLDLSFGNQAYFQVITSIVPLIVVVNLVVLKLFKVDKTLWKQHSVPEALQTAGAMFTGYLVVGISTIFILDITLPRSVHVISFLIGLLAVEFTRFLYRIMRYYDTMTSKNNPENKRTLIVGAGDAGALLLKEIMNNPSYQNNVIGFLDDATDKVSKRIGGFPILGTISQ
;
A
#
# COMPACT_ATOMS: atom_id res chain seq x y z
N MET A 1 -17.27 -3.37 -13.52
CA MET A 1 -16.15 -3.85 -14.37
C MET A 1 -14.82 -3.16 -14.05
N LEU A 2 -14.76 -1.83 -13.93
CA LEU A 2 -13.52 -1.07 -13.67
C LEU A 2 -12.75 -1.49 -12.39
N SER A 3 -13.45 -1.91 -11.32
CA SER A 3 -12.80 -2.36 -10.08
C SER A 3 -12.05 -3.70 -10.22
N LYS A 4 -12.56 -4.63 -11.04
CA LYS A 4 -11.96 -5.96 -11.24
C LYS A 4 -10.66 -5.89 -12.04
N TYR A 5 -10.61 -5.05 -13.07
CA TYR A 5 -9.39 -4.80 -13.85
C TYR A 5 -8.31 -4.13 -13.00
N ARG A 6 -8.69 -3.16 -12.16
CA ARG A 6 -7.78 -2.49 -11.21
C ARG A 6 -7.13 -3.48 -10.23
N SER A 7 -7.90 -4.41 -9.68
CA SER A 7 -7.39 -5.45 -8.77
C SER A 7 -6.32 -6.35 -9.42
N TRP A 8 -6.53 -6.77 -10.67
CA TRP A 8 -5.53 -7.58 -11.38
C TRP A 8 -4.27 -6.79 -11.74
N ILE A 9 -4.41 -5.52 -12.13
CA ILE A 9 -3.27 -4.65 -12.43
C ILE A 9 -2.34 -4.55 -11.21
N VAL A 10 -2.91 -4.38 -10.02
CA VAL A 10 -2.14 -4.26 -8.77
C VAL A 10 -1.40 -5.56 -8.47
N LEU A 11 -2.07 -6.71 -8.58
CA LEU A 11 -1.42 -8.00 -8.37
C LEU A 11 -0.27 -8.23 -9.36
N LEU A 12 -0.48 -7.91 -10.63
CA LEU A 12 0.58 -8.03 -11.65
C LEU A 12 1.74 -7.09 -11.35
N PHE A 13 1.46 -5.86 -10.93
CA PHE A 13 2.48 -4.90 -10.55
C PHE A 13 3.30 -5.37 -9.34
N ASP A 14 2.65 -5.87 -8.28
CA ASP A 14 3.32 -6.43 -7.11
C ASP A 14 4.21 -7.64 -7.50
N VAL A 15 3.74 -8.50 -8.41
CA VAL A 15 4.51 -9.64 -8.90
C VAL A 15 5.70 -9.22 -9.75
N ILE A 16 5.56 -8.18 -10.58
CA ILE A 16 6.68 -7.60 -11.33
C ILE A 16 7.75 -7.09 -10.36
N ILE A 17 7.36 -6.37 -9.30
CA ILE A 17 8.28 -5.91 -8.26
C ILE A 17 8.99 -7.10 -7.59
N ILE A 18 8.26 -8.17 -7.27
CA ILE A 18 8.84 -9.39 -6.70
C ILE A 18 9.88 -9.99 -7.65
N VAL A 19 9.59 -10.12 -8.94
CA VAL A 19 10.55 -10.65 -9.92
C VAL A 19 11.78 -9.74 -10.01
N ILE A 20 11.60 -8.43 -10.12
CA ILE A 20 12.71 -7.46 -10.13
C ILE A 20 13.56 -7.60 -8.87
N SER A 21 12.95 -7.78 -7.69
CA SER A 21 13.67 -7.94 -6.43
C SER A 21 14.59 -9.16 -6.42
N TYR A 22 14.24 -10.25 -7.11
CA TYR A 22 15.11 -11.42 -7.25
C TYR A 22 16.36 -11.11 -8.06
N TYR A 23 16.21 -10.40 -9.19
CA TYR A 23 17.34 -9.95 -9.99
C TYR A 23 18.21 -8.95 -9.24
N THR A 24 17.61 -7.97 -8.56
CA THR A 24 18.35 -6.98 -7.74
C THR A 24 19.08 -7.66 -6.58
N ALA A 25 18.46 -8.61 -5.90
CA ALA A 25 19.08 -9.36 -4.81
C ALA A 25 20.26 -10.19 -5.28
N LEU A 26 20.16 -10.83 -6.46
CA LEU A 26 21.30 -11.54 -7.04
C LEU A 26 22.42 -10.59 -7.44
N TRP A 27 22.07 -9.47 -8.08
CA TRP A 27 23.05 -8.47 -8.47
C TRP A 27 23.81 -7.90 -7.27
N LEU A 28 23.11 -7.59 -6.17
CA LEU A 28 23.74 -7.21 -4.89
C LEU A 28 24.58 -8.33 -4.29
N ARG A 29 24.11 -9.58 -4.37
CA ARG A 29 24.84 -10.74 -3.83
C ARG A 29 26.14 -11.02 -4.57
N LEU A 30 26.22 -10.64 -5.84
CA LEU A 30 27.39 -10.77 -6.70
C LEU A 30 28.24 -9.48 -6.73
N ASP A 31 28.16 -8.64 -5.69
CA ASP A 31 28.92 -7.39 -5.57
C ASP A 31 28.73 -6.46 -6.78
N LEU A 32 27.49 -6.39 -7.29
CA LEU A 32 27.09 -5.62 -8.47
C LEU A 32 27.75 -6.08 -9.79
N SER A 33 28.26 -7.30 -9.83
CA SER A 33 28.85 -7.91 -11.01
C SER A 33 27.84 -8.73 -11.83
N PHE A 34 27.95 -8.63 -13.15
CA PHE A 34 27.26 -9.50 -14.11
C PHE A 34 28.11 -10.70 -14.54
N GLY A 35 29.30 -10.90 -13.94
CA GLY A 35 30.27 -11.90 -14.37
C GLY A 35 29.80 -13.35 -14.27
N ASN A 36 28.77 -13.63 -13.47
CA ASN A 36 28.23 -14.98 -13.31
C ASN A 36 26.83 -15.12 -13.92
N GLN A 37 26.79 -15.14 -15.26
CA GLN A 37 25.55 -15.19 -16.05
C GLN A 37 24.71 -16.46 -15.78
N ALA A 38 25.33 -17.55 -15.36
CA ALA A 38 24.63 -18.80 -15.03
C ALA A 38 23.57 -18.58 -13.93
N TYR A 39 23.87 -17.80 -12.88
CA TYR A 39 22.88 -17.51 -11.84
C TYR A 39 21.69 -16.68 -12.36
N PHE A 40 21.92 -15.75 -13.28
CA PHE A 40 20.84 -14.97 -13.90
C PHE A 40 19.94 -15.84 -14.78
N GLN A 41 20.51 -16.83 -15.47
CA GLN A 41 19.74 -17.82 -16.23
C GLN A 41 18.93 -18.72 -15.30
N VAL A 42 19.50 -19.14 -14.17
CA VAL A 42 18.79 -19.89 -13.13
C VAL A 42 17.60 -19.09 -12.61
N ILE A 43 17.76 -17.81 -12.26
CA ILE A 43 16.62 -16.97 -11.85
C ILE A 43 15.57 -16.90 -12.95
N THR A 44 15.98 -16.65 -14.20
CA THR A 44 15.08 -16.60 -15.35
C THR A 44 14.27 -17.90 -15.50
N SER A 45 14.89 -19.06 -15.27
CA SER A 45 14.22 -20.36 -15.35
C SER A 45 13.15 -20.57 -14.27
N ILE A 46 13.29 -19.92 -13.10
CA ILE A 46 12.34 -20.01 -12.00
C ILE A 46 11.33 -18.86 -11.95
N VAL A 47 11.43 -17.86 -12.85
CA VAL A 47 10.43 -16.77 -12.95
C VAL A 47 9.00 -17.29 -13.06
N PRO A 48 8.68 -18.32 -13.89
CA PRO A 48 7.33 -18.86 -13.95
C PRO A 48 6.83 -19.36 -12.59
N LEU A 49 7.69 -20.05 -11.82
CA LEU A 49 7.37 -20.50 -10.47
C LEU A 49 7.12 -19.31 -9.54
N ILE A 50 8.00 -18.31 -9.55
CA ILE A 50 7.86 -17.08 -8.74
C ILE A 50 6.52 -16.40 -9.03
N VAL A 51 6.19 -16.22 -10.31
CA VAL A 51 4.95 -15.56 -10.75
C VAL A 51 3.73 -16.34 -10.30
N VAL A 52 3.66 -17.64 -10.59
CA VAL A 52 2.49 -18.48 -10.26
C VAL A 52 2.27 -18.54 -8.75
N VAL A 53 3.32 -18.83 -7.97
CA VAL A 53 3.22 -18.93 -6.51
C VAL A 53 2.76 -17.61 -5.91
N ASN A 54 3.37 -16.49 -6.28
CA ASN A 54 3.02 -15.20 -5.69
C ASN A 54 1.64 -14.71 -6.15
N LEU A 55 1.22 -14.95 -7.40
CA LEU A 55 -0.14 -14.64 -7.83
C LEU A 55 -1.18 -15.41 -7.00
N VAL A 56 -0.97 -16.71 -6.79
CA VAL A 56 -1.87 -17.54 -5.99
C VAL A 56 -1.91 -17.05 -4.53
N VAL A 57 -0.75 -16.88 -3.91
CA VAL A 57 -0.65 -16.49 -2.49
C VAL A 57 -1.25 -15.09 -2.26
N LEU A 58 -0.89 -14.09 -3.07
CA LEU A 58 -1.46 -12.74 -2.95
C LEU A 58 -2.98 -12.76 -3.14
N LYS A 59 -3.49 -13.61 -4.02
CA LYS A 59 -4.94 -13.78 -4.21
C LYS A 59 -5.62 -14.45 -3.03
N LEU A 60 -5.01 -15.47 -2.43
CA LEU A 60 -5.53 -16.17 -1.25
C LEU A 60 -5.61 -15.23 -0.04
N PHE A 61 -4.60 -14.39 0.15
CA PHE A 61 -4.57 -13.35 1.18
C PHE A 61 -5.47 -12.15 0.85
N LYS A 62 -6.13 -12.13 -0.33
CA LYS A 62 -7.06 -11.08 -0.78
C LYS A 62 -6.41 -9.69 -0.82
N VAL A 63 -5.10 -9.63 -1.07
CA VAL A 63 -4.29 -8.41 -1.12
C VAL A 63 -4.80 -7.42 -2.17
N ASP A 64 -5.51 -7.92 -3.18
CA ASP A 64 -6.14 -7.15 -4.26
C ASP A 64 -7.40 -6.37 -3.84
N LYS A 65 -7.97 -6.69 -2.67
CA LYS A 65 -9.14 -6.02 -2.10
C LYS A 65 -8.77 -4.96 -1.06
N THR A 66 -7.51 -4.93 -0.68
CA THR A 66 -6.98 -4.19 0.47
C THR A 66 -6.72 -2.70 0.16
N LEU A 67 -6.79 -2.28 -1.10
CA LEU A 67 -6.35 -0.94 -1.51
C LEU A 67 -7.25 0.27 -1.11
N TRP A 68 -8.37 0.06 -0.41
CA TRP A 68 -9.44 1.06 -0.39
C TRP A 68 -10.02 1.45 0.97
N LYS A 69 -9.55 0.90 2.10
CA LYS A 69 -10.03 1.30 3.44
C LYS A 69 -8.94 2.04 4.21
N GLN A 70 -9.30 3.12 4.90
CA GLN A 70 -8.40 3.92 5.74
C GLN A 70 -7.99 3.19 7.05
N HIS A 71 -7.54 1.94 6.96
CA HIS A 71 -7.02 1.14 8.07
C HIS A 71 -5.63 0.62 7.67
N SER A 72 -4.61 1.48 7.75
CA SER A 72 -3.32 1.29 7.07
C SER A 72 -2.46 0.12 7.57
N VAL A 73 -2.54 -0.22 8.85
CA VAL A 73 -1.62 -1.20 9.50
C VAL A 73 -2.01 -2.65 9.25
N PRO A 74 -3.27 -3.10 9.47
CA PRO A 74 -3.65 -4.50 9.22
C PRO A 74 -3.47 -4.90 7.76
N GLU A 75 -3.68 -3.95 6.86
CA GLU A 75 -3.50 -4.11 5.42
C GLU A 75 -2.02 -4.35 5.02
N ALA A 76 -1.10 -3.59 5.62
CA ALA A 76 0.33 -3.78 5.43
C ALA A 76 0.79 -5.13 5.99
N LEU A 77 0.31 -5.51 7.19
CA LEU A 77 0.62 -6.81 7.79
C LEU A 77 0.10 -7.99 6.96
N GLN A 78 -1.11 -7.86 6.39
CA GLN A 78 -1.67 -8.86 5.48
C GLN A 78 -0.82 -9.01 4.22
N THR A 79 -0.37 -7.91 3.63
CA THR A 79 0.50 -7.91 2.45
C THR A 79 1.86 -8.52 2.77
N ALA A 80 2.48 -8.13 3.90
CA ALA A 80 3.73 -8.69 4.38
C ALA A 80 3.65 -10.21 4.63
N GLY A 81 2.56 -10.67 5.27
CA GLY A 81 2.32 -12.10 5.50
C GLY A 81 2.14 -12.89 4.21
N ALA A 82 1.44 -12.31 3.22
CA ALA A 82 1.29 -12.91 1.90
C ALA A 82 2.64 -13.02 1.17
N MET A 83 3.44 -11.95 1.17
CA MET A 83 4.77 -11.96 0.57
C MET A 83 5.67 -12.98 1.27
N PHE A 84 5.73 -12.97 2.60
CA PHE A 84 6.52 -13.93 3.37
C PHE A 84 6.17 -15.37 2.98
N THR A 85 4.87 -15.69 2.89
CA THR A 85 4.39 -17.01 2.46
C THR A 85 4.84 -17.34 1.02
N GLY A 86 4.73 -16.39 0.09
CA GLY A 86 5.16 -16.57 -1.30
C GLY A 86 6.66 -16.83 -1.45
N TYR A 87 7.50 -16.02 -0.80
CA TYR A 87 8.96 -16.23 -0.79
C TYR A 87 9.35 -17.53 -0.10
N LEU A 88 8.67 -17.90 0.99
CA LEU A 88 8.92 -19.16 1.68
C LEU A 88 8.58 -20.37 0.80
N VAL A 89 7.43 -20.36 0.10
CA VAL A 89 7.04 -21.44 -0.82
C VAL A 89 8.01 -21.54 -2.00
N VAL A 90 8.41 -20.41 -2.60
CA VAL A 90 9.41 -20.41 -3.67
C VAL A 90 10.75 -20.95 -3.15
N GLY A 91 11.24 -20.45 -2.02
CA GLY A 91 12.51 -20.87 -1.43
C GLY A 91 12.54 -22.35 -1.06
N ILE A 92 11.47 -22.89 -0.47
CA ILE A 92 11.37 -24.32 -0.19
C ILE A 92 11.38 -25.13 -1.48
N SER A 93 10.62 -24.69 -2.49
CA SER A 93 10.54 -25.38 -3.77
C SER A 93 11.90 -25.40 -4.50
N THR A 94 12.61 -24.29 -4.52
CA THR A 94 13.93 -24.22 -5.19
C THR A 94 15.00 -24.99 -4.43
N ILE A 95 15.01 -24.95 -3.09
CA ILE A 95 16.05 -25.58 -2.26
C ILE A 95 15.85 -27.08 -2.10
N PHE A 96 14.61 -27.53 -1.84
CA PHE A 96 14.36 -28.92 -1.44
C PHE A 96 13.67 -29.78 -2.49
N ILE A 97 13.01 -29.19 -3.48
CA ILE A 97 12.23 -29.94 -4.48
C ILE A 97 12.96 -29.95 -5.83
N LEU A 98 13.44 -28.80 -6.27
CA LEU A 98 14.05 -28.63 -7.59
C LEU A 98 15.59 -28.71 -7.58
N ASP A 99 16.20 -28.76 -6.39
CA ASP A 99 17.66 -28.78 -6.17
C ASP A 99 18.42 -27.70 -6.97
N ILE A 100 17.88 -26.48 -6.95
CA ILE A 100 18.41 -25.36 -7.73
C ILE A 100 19.56 -24.70 -6.98
N THR A 101 20.73 -24.68 -7.61
CA THR A 101 21.93 -24.01 -7.09
C THR A 101 21.81 -22.49 -7.24
N LEU A 102 21.18 -21.84 -6.26
CA LEU A 102 21.15 -20.40 -6.10
C LEU A 102 21.64 -20.04 -4.68
N PRO A 103 22.43 -18.97 -4.49
CA PRO A 103 22.85 -18.59 -3.15
C PRO A 103 21.62 -18.32 -2.26
N ARG A 104 21.50 -19.04 -1.14
CA ARG A 104 20.31 -19.00 -0.26
C ARG A 104 19.97 -17.58 0.23
N SER A 105 20.99 -16.74 0.39
CA SER A 105 20.85 -15.32 0.73
C SER A 105 20.03 -14.54 -0.28
N VAL A 106 19.97 -14.95 -1.55
CA VAL A 106 19.18 -14.26 -2.59
C VAL A 106 17.70 -14.26 -2.22
N HIS A 107 17.15 -15.36 -1.71
CA HIS A 107 15.74 -15.41 -1.27
C HIS A 107 15.44 -14.45 -0.11
N VAL A 108 16.37 -14.31 0.84
CA VAL A 108 16.21 -13.40 1.99
C VAL A 108 16.33 -11.94 1.56
N ILE A 109 17.36 -11.62 0.77
CA ILE A 109 17.59 -10.25 0.28
C ILE A 109 16.44 -9.84 -0.65
N SER A 110 15.98 -10.72 -1.54
CA SER A 110 14.86 -10.42 -2.45
C SER A 110 13.56 -10.23 -1.70
N PHE A 111 13.31 -10.99 -0.63
CA PHE A 111 12.16 -10.75 0.25
C PHE A 111 12.19 -9.36 0.88
N LEU A 112 13.33 -8.94 1.45
CA LEU A 112 13.45 -7.62 2.07
C LEU A 112 13.28 -6.49 1.06
N ILE A 113 13.93 -6.59 -0.11
CA ILE A 113 13.81 -5.59 -1.18
C ILE A 113 12.38 -5.55 -1.71
N GLY A 114 11.81 -6.71 -2.02
CA GLY A 114 10.45 -6.82 -2.54
C GLY A 114 9.42 -6.25 -1.57
N LEU A 115 9.50 -6.62 -0.29
CA LEU A 115 8.60 -6.13 0.75
C LEU A 115 8.66 -4.61 0.86
N LEU A 116 9.87 -4.05 0.94
CA LEU A 116 10.05 -2.60 1.01
C LEU A 116 9.51 -1.91 -0.25
N ALA A 117 9.78 -2.44 -1.45
CA ALA A 117 9.31 -1.84 -2.70
C ALA A 117 7.78 -1.89 -2.84
N VAL A 118 7.14 -3.03 -2.52
CA VAL A 118 5.68 -3.17 -2.57
C VAL A 118 5.01 -2.26 -1.53
N GLU A 119 5.49 -2.24 -0.28
CA GLU A 119 4.92 -1.36 0.75
C GLU A 119 5.16 0.12 0.41
N PHE A 120 6.34 0.46 -0.13
CA PHE A 120 6.65 1.83 -0.53
C PHE A 120 5.73 2.32 -1.66
N THR A 121 5.51 1.52 -2.69
CA THR A 121 4.61 1.89 -3.79
C THR A 121 3.15 2.06 -3.32
N ARG A 122 2.68 1.20 -2.42
CA ARG A 122 1.36 1.32 -1.79
C ARG A 122 1.26 2.56 -0.89
N PHE A 123 2.31 2.85 -0.14
CA PHE A 123 2.40 4.05 0.69
C PHE A 123 2.37 5.32 -0.16
N LEU A 124 3.13 5.38 -1.25
CA LEU A 124 3.08 6.49 -2.20
C LEU A 124 1.69 6.65 -2.83
N TYR A 125 1.05 5.55 -3.25
CA TYR A 125 -0.31 5.60 -3.77
C TYR A 125 -1.32 6.15 -2.74
N ARG A 126 -1.18 5.76 -1.46
CA ARG A 126 -2.00 6.30 -0.35
C ARG A 126 -1.78 7.80 -0.17
N ILE A 127 -0.52 8.25 -0.25
CA ILE A 127 -0.19 9.68 -0.17
C ILE A 127 -0.83 10.45 -1.33
N MET A 128 -0.65 9.97 -2.57
CA MET A 128 -1.23 10.63 -3.75
C MET A 128 -2.75 10.73 -3.65
N ARG A 129 -3.43 9.63 -3.28
CA ARG A 129 -4.89 9.63 -3.11
C ARG A 129 -5.35 10.54 -1.98
N TYR A 130 -4.59 10.62 -0.88
CA TYR A 130 -4.86 11.55 0.21
C TYR A 130 -4.79 13.00 -0.29
N TYR A 131 -3.75 13.36 -1.05
CA TYR A 131 -3.62 14.69 -1.65
C TYR A 131 -4.69 14.99 -2.70
N ASP A 132 -5.04 14.05 -3.59
CA ASP A 132 -6.12 14.24 -4.57
C ASP A 132 -7.46 14.52 -3.89
N THR A 133 -7.75 13.81 -2.79
CA THR A 133 -8.94 14.05 -1.97
C THR A 133 -8.86 15.41 -1.26
N MET A 134 -7.66 15.93 -1.00
CA MET A 134 -7.45 17.26 -0.44
C MET A 134 -7.50 18.38 -1.50
N THR A 135 -7.05 18.17 -2.72
CA THR A 135 -6.98 19.18 -3.79
C THR A 135 -8.27 19.29 -4.60
N SER A 136 -9.03 18.20 -4.76
CA SER A 136 -10.40 18.23 -5.33
C SER A 136 -11.37 19.13 -4.52
N LYS A 137 -10.97 19.53 -3.31
CA LYS A 137 -11.68 20.45 -2.41
C LYS A 137 -11.68 21.92 -2.87
N ASN A 138 -10.82 22.29 -3.81
CA ASN A 138 -10.77 23.64 -4.37
C ASN A 138 -11.69 23.84 -5.59
N ASN A 139 -12.60 22.91 -5.87
CA ASN A 139 -13.65 23.19 -6.85
C ASN A 139 -14.52 24.34 -6.31
N PRO A 140 -14.56 25.52 -6.96
CA PRO A 140 -15.33 26.68 -6.51
C PRO A 140 -16.84 26.41 -6.40
N GLU A 141 -17.34 25.35 -7.01
CA GLU A 141 -18.74 24.91 -6.90
C GLU A 141 -19.07 24.21 -5.56
N ASN A 142 -18.06 23.76 -4.80
CA ASN A 142 -18.30 23.05 -3.54
C ASN A 142 -18.65 24.03 -2.40
N LYS A 143 -19.69 23.70 -1.61
CA LYS A 143 -20.16 24.54 -0.49
C LYS A 143 -19.17 24.49 0.68
N ARG A 144 -18.67 25.67 1.10
CA ARG A 144 -17.84 25.79 2.31
C ARG A 144 -18.64 25.34 3.54
N THR A 145 -18.11 24.37 4.28
CA THR A 145 -18.82 23.67 5.35
C THR A 145 -18.01 23.71 6.63
N LEU A 146 -18.62 24.13 7.73
CA LEU A 146 -18.08 23.98 9.08
C LEU A 146 -18.77 22.83 9.79
N ILE A 147 -17.99 22.01 10.49
CA ILE A 147 -18.53 20.95 11.36
C ILE A 147 -18.59 21.48 12.79
N VAL A 148 -19.78 21.43 13.40
CA VAL A 148 -19.97 21.79 14.80
C VAL A 148 -19.84 20.53 15.66
N GLY A 149 -18.94 20.57 16.64
CA GLY A 149 -18.51 19.45 17.46
C GLY A 149 -17.21 18.82 16.94
N ALA A 150 -16.12 19.01 17.66
CA ALA A 150 -14.79 18.46 17.39
C ALA A 150 -14.50 17.22 18.27
N GLY A 151 -15.53 16.44 18.59
CA GLY A 151 -15.42 15.12 19.21
C GLY A 151 -15.40 13.98 18.20
N ASP A 152 -15.54 12.75 18.69
CA ASP A 152 -15.55 11.54 17.85
C ASP A 152 -16.64 11.56 16.78
N ALA A 153 -17.82 12.08 17.11
CA ALA A 153 -18.93 12.23 16.17
C ALA A 153 -18.59 13.18 15.02
N GLY A 154 -17.91 14.30 15.31
CA GLY A 154 -17.43 15.23 14.28
C GLY A 154 -16.35 14.62 13.40
N ALA A 155 -15.43 13.84 13.98
CA ALA A 155 -14.41 13.12 13.24
C ALA A 155 -15.02 12.05 12.31
N LEU A 156 -16.06 11.35 12.77
CA LEU A 156 -16.84 10.41 11.95
C LEU A 156 -17.56 11.11 10.80
N LEU A 157 -18.20 12.25 11.07
CA LEU A 157 -18.88 13.05 10.04
C LEU A 157 -17.88 13.55 8.98
N LEU A 158 -16.71 14.04 9.41
CA LEU A 158 -15.63 14.43 8.50
C LEU A 158 -15.22 13.25 7.61
N LYS A 159 -15.04 12.06 8.20
CA LYS A 159 -14.67 10.86 7.46
C LYS A 159 -15.74 10.48 6.42
N GLU A 160 -17.03 10.59 6.77
CA GLU A 160 -18.13 10.30 5.86
C GLU A 160 -18.20 11.30 4.70
N ILE A 161 -18.05 12.60 4.98
CA ILE A 161 -17.99 13.64 3.95
C ILE A 161 -16.79 13.42 3.02
N MET A 162 -15.63 13.09 3.59
CA MET A 162 -14.42 12.83 2.80
C MET A 162 -14.50 11.56 1.95
N ASN A 163 -15.27 10.56 2.37
CA ASN A 163 -15.44 9.31 1.62
C ASN A 163 -16.51 9.38 0.53
N ASN A 164 -17.36 10.43 0.54
CA ASN A 164 -18.45 10.61 -0.41
C ASN A 164 -18.30 11.92 -1.20
N PRO A 165 -17.63 11.88 -2.36
CA PRO A 165 -17.45 13.06 -3.22
C PRO A 165 -18.76 13.71 -3.67
N SER A 166 -19.87 12.97 -3.65
CA SER A 166 -21.21 13.43 -4.06
C SER A 166 -21.79 14.53 -3.17
N TYR A 167 -21.30 14.70 -1.94
CA TYR A 167 -21.84 15.73 -1.04
C TYR A 167 -21.51 17.16 -1.50
N GLN A 168 -20.50 17.35 -2.36
CA GLN A 168 -20.08 18.69 -2.83
C GLN A 168 -19.77 19.67 -1.67
N ASN A 169 -19.36 19.14 -0.51
CA ASN A 169 -18.98 19.94 0.66
C ASN A 169 -17.46 20.12 0.70
N ASN A 170 -17.01 21.36 0.84
CA ASN A 170 -15.63 21.70 1.19
C ASN A 170 -15.56 22.00 2.69
N VAL A 171 -15.19 21.02 3.51
CA VAL A 171 -15.02 21.23 4.96
C VAL A 171 -13.87 22.20 5.18
N ILE A 172 -14.10 23.32 5.86
CA ILE A 172 -13.08 24.35 6.12
C ILE A 172 -12.52 24.31 7.55
N GLY A 173 -13.18 23.60 8.46
CA GLY A 173 -12.76 23.47 9.85
C GLY A 173 -13.88 23.02 10.76
N PHE A 174 -13.56 22.96 12.05
CA PHE A 174 -14.47 22.60 13.13
C PHE A 174 -14.75 23.79 14.04
N LEU A 175 -15.88 23.75 14.74
CA LEU A 175 -16.16 24.56 15.93
C LEU A 175 -16.44 23.62 17.10
N ASP A 176 -15.98 23.96 18.30
CA ASP A 176 -16.22 23.16 19.52
C ASP A 176 -16.40 24.10 20.71
N ASP A 177 -17.23 23.73 21.66
CA ASP A 177 -17.46 24.48 22.90
C ASP A 177 -16.22 24.47 23.82
N ALA A 178 -15.37 23.45 23.72
CA ALA A 178 -14.16 23.34 24.54
C ALA A 178 -13.05 24.27 24.04
N THR A 179 -12.76 25.31 24.82
CA THR A 179 -11.72 26.32 24.54
C THR A 179 -10.31 25.71 24.45
N ASP A 180 -10.07 24.59 25.13
CA ASP A 180 -8.78 23.87 25.10
C ASP A 180 -8.51 23.16 23.77
N LYS A 181 -9.52 23.03 22.90
CA LYS A 181 -9.38 22.40 21.59
C LYS A 181 -9.12 23.40 20.46
N VAL A 182 -9.26 24.69 20.70
CA VAL A 182 -8.95 25.74 19.71
C VAL A 182 -7.50 25.61 19.26
N SER A 183 -7.24 25.76 17.95
CA SER A 183 -5.93 25.53 17.30
C SER A 183 -5.43 24.08 17.22
N LYS A 184 -6.15 23.10 17.77
CA LYS A 184 -5.89 21.68 17.47
C LYS A 184 -6.50 21.31 16.10
N ARG A 185 -6.11 20.15 15.56
CA ARG A 185 -6.57 19.67 14.25
C ARG A 185 -7.21 18.29 14.35
N ILE A 186 -8.28 18.07 13.59
CA ILE A 186 -8.91 16.75 13.42
C ILE A 186 -8.87 16.40 11.94
N GLY A 187 -8.24 15.28 11.60
CA GLY A 187 -8.10 14.86 10.20
C GLY A 187 -7.41 15.89 9.30
N GLY A 188 -6.52 16.73 9.87
CA GLY A 188 -5.83 17.83 9.18
C GLY A 188 -6.59 19.16 9.14
N PHE A 189 -7.83 19.22 9.62
CA PHE A 189 -8.66 20.44 9.64
C PHE A 189 -8.57 21.15 10.99
N PRO A 190 -8.41 22.48 11.01
CA PRO A 190 -8.30 23.25 12.24
C PRO A 190 -9.64 23.37 12.96
N ILE A 191 -9.59 23.48 14.28
CA ILE A 191 -10.70 23.95 15.10
C ILE A 191 -10.60 25.49 15.12
N LEU A 192 -11.52 26.13 14.40
CA LEU A 192 -11.46 27.55 14.02
C LEU A 192 -11.93 28.49 15.12
N GLY A 193 -12.70 27.99 16.08
CA GLY A 193 -13.24 28.80 17.17
C GLY A 193 -14.24 28.05 18.02
N THR A 194 -14.81 28.78 18.97
CA THR A 194 -15.79 28.26 19.91
C THR A 194 -17.21 28.63 19.51
N ILE A 195 -18.17 27.78 19.86
CA ILE A 195 -19.59 28.14 19.87
C ILE A 195 -20.04 28.45 21.30
N SER A 196 -20.79 29.54 21.48
CA SER A 196 -21.60 29.74 22.68
C SER A 196 -22.91 28.98 22.48
N GLN A 197 -23.33 28.18 23.46
CA GLN A 197 -24.70 27.64 23.49
C GLN A 197 -25.72 28.76 23.65
#